data_AF-R1FWC3-F1
#
_entry.id   AF-R1FWC3-F1
#
_cell.length_a   1.000
_cell.length_b   1.000
_cell.length_c   1.000
_cell.angle_alpha   90.00
_cell.angle_beta   90.00
_cell.angle_gamma   90.00
#
_symmetry.space_group_name_H-M   'P 1'
#
loop_
_entity.id
_entity.type
_entity.pdbx_description
1 polymer ?
#
loop_
_entity_poly.entity_id
_entity_poly.type
_entity_poly.pdbx_seq_one_letter_code
_entity_poly.pdbx_strand_id
1 'polypeptide(L)'
;MHRLEVPAPHAPPFAVGTFDALGPLARAEFPHRHTFHELVHVTGGTGAHVVDTARWPLRPPHLGVITPGQVHQWAGVRGLTGHVVLFTDDFLLDHPADRELLRRLGEGPWLRLDEHADAGVTRLIAELEEEYRRGGDGTE
;
A
#
# COMPACT_ATOMS: atom_id res chain seq x y z
N MET A 1 8.08 -17.65 -10.27
CA MET A 1 8.29 -16.20 -10.08
C MET A 1 7.08 -15.52 -10.68
N HIS A 2 6.08 -15.17 -9.86
CA HIS A 2 4.93 -14.42 -10.36
C HIS A 2 5.34 -12.96 -10.46
N ARG A 3 5.57 -12.51 -11.70
CA ARG A 3 5.52 -11.09 -12.03
C ARG A 3 4.04 -10.77 -12.06
N LEU A 4 3.59 -9.83 -11.24
CA LEU A 4 2.41 -9.06 -11.54
C LEU A 4 2.70 -8.38 -12.89
N GLU A 5 2.33 -9.05 -13.98
CA GLU A 5 2.28 -8.41 -15.29
C GLU A 5 1.13 -7.44 -15.19
N VAL A 6 1.47 -6.19 -14.87
CA VAL A 6 0.54 -5.09 -15.03
C VAL A 6 0.14 -5.11 -16.51
N PRO A 7 -1.15 -5.19 -16.83
CA PRO A 7 -1.57 -5.11 -18.21
C PRO A 7 -1.16 -3.72 -18.73
N ALA A 8 -0.29 -3.73 -19.74
CA ALA A 8 0.26 -2.59 -20.49
C ALA A 8 1.65 -2.07 -20.04
N PRO A 9 2.50 -1.62 -20.99
CA PRO A 9 3.77 -0.90 -20.74
C PRO A 9 3.62 0.45 -20.02
N HIS A 10 2.41 0.74 -19.51
CA HIS A 10 2.00 1.97 -18.85
C HIS A 10 1.16 1.56 -17.63
N ALA A 11 1.80 0.91 -16.65
CA ALA A 11 1.21 0.83 -15.31
C ALA A 11 0.92 2.26 -14.85
N PRO A 12 -0.27 2.59 -14.30
CA PRO A 12 -0.50 3.96 -13.86
C PRO A 12 0.57 4.28 -12.80
N PRO A 13 1.20 5.47 -12.86
CA PRO A 13 2.31 5.84 -11.99
C PRO A 13 1.90 5.90 -10.51
N PHE A 14 0.60 5.85 -10.26
CA PHE A 14 -0.08 5.95 -8.99
C PHE A 14 -1.43 5.22 -9.05
N ALA A 15 -1.83 4.52 -8.00
CA ALA A 15 -3.20 4.01 -7.80
C ALA A 15 -3.55 4.03 -6.32
N VAL A 16 -4.82 4.28 -6.01
CA VAL A 16 -5.31 4.32 -4.62
C VAL A 16 -6.72 3.75 -4.55
N GLY A 17 -7.03 3.05 -3.47
CA GLY A 17 -8.37 2.58 -3.19
C GLY A 17 -8.41 1.59 -2.03
N THR A 18 -9.59 1.07 -1.74
CA THR A 18 -9.74 0.00 -0.74
C THR A 18 -9.10 -1.30 -1.22
N PHE A 19 -8.78 -2.20 -0.29
CA PHE A 19 -8.32 -3.56 -0.62
C PHE A 19 -9.27 -4.31 -1.57
N ASP A 20 -10.58 -4.05 -1.46
CA ASP A 20 -11.58 -4.66 -2.34
C ASP A 20 -11.58 -4.01 -3.73
N ALA A 21 -11.44 -2.68 -3.81
CA ALA A 21 -11.46 -1.93 -5.06
C ALA A 21 -10.22 -2.20 -5.94
N LEU A 22 -9.03 -2.36 -5.34
CA LEU A 22 -7.81 -2.72 -6.09
C LEU A 22 -7.75 -4.21 -6.48
N GLY A 23 -8.73 -5.01 -6.05
CA GLY A 23 -8.87 -6.39 -6.46
C GLY A 23 -8.06 -7.39 -5.63
N PRO A 24 -8.09 -8.67 -6.01
CA PRO A 24 -7.63 -9.78 -5.16
C PRO A 24 -6.11 -9.75 -4.86
N LEU A 25 -5.30 -9.12 -5.72
CA LEU A 25 -3.86 -9.08 -5.53
C LEU A 25 -3.43 -8.13 -4.41
N ALA A 26 -4.25 -7.12 -4.06
CA ALA A 26 -4.00 -6.26 -2.91
C ALA A 26 -4.02 -7.01 -1.56
N ARG A 27 -4.61 -8.20 -1.53
CA ARG A 27 -4.69 -9.10 -0.35
C ARG A 27 -4.11 -10.48 -0.63
N ALA A 28 -3.14 -10.59 -1.55
CA ALA A 28 -2.58 -11.87 -1.95
C ALA A 28 -1.97 -12.63 -0.76
N GLU A 29 -2.39 -13.89 -0.62
CA GLU A 29 -1.96 -14.79 0.46
C GLU A 29 -0.73 -15.65 0.11
N PHE A 30 -0.09 -15.35 -1.03
CA PHE A 30 1.13 -16.02 -1.47
C PHE A 30 2.29 -15.02 -1.51
N PRO A 31 3.55 -15.47 -1.29
CA PRO A 31 4.70 -14.58 -1.34
C PRO A 31 4.87 -14.00 -2.75
N HIS A 32 4.87 -12.68 -2.83
CA HIS A 32 5.09 -11.94 -4.07
C HIS A 32 5.90 -10.69 -3.79
N ARG A 33 6.36 -10.05 -4.86
CA ARG A 33 7.05 -8.76 -4.80
C ARG A 33 6.69 -7.94 -6.04
N HIS A 34 6.86 -6.65 -5.94
CA HIS A 34 6.59 -5.71 -7.02
C HIS A 34 7.72 -4.69 -7.15
N THR A 35 7.64 -3.85 -8.18
CA THR A 35 8.66 -2.85 -8.55
C THR A 35 8.20 -1.42 -8.21
N PHE A 36 7.17 -1.28 -7.37
CA PHE A 36 6.61 -0.01 -6.93
C PHE A 36 6.58 0.04 -5.40
N HIS A 37 6.34 1.20 -4.83
CA HIS A 37 6.05 1.35 -3.41
C HIS A 37 4.58 1.05 -3.16
N GLU A 38 4.30 0.44 -2.02
CA GLU A 38 2.95 0.19 -1.54
C GLU A 38 2.83 0.68 -0.10
N LEU A 39 1.86 1.56 0.13
CA LEU A 39 1.41 1.96 1.46
C LEU A 39 0.11 1.23 1.77
N VAL A 40 0.03 0.60 2.93
CA VAL A 40 -1.19 -0.04 3.41
C VAL A 40 -1.66 0.64 4.69
N HIS A 41 -2.85 1.23 4.66
CA HIS A 41 -3.53 1.76 5.83
C HIS A 41 -4.63 0.79 6.21
N VAL A 42 -4.36 -0.08 7.19
CA VAL A 42 -5.32 -1.10 7.62
C VAL A 42 -6.11 -0.56 8.81
N THR A 43 -7.43 -0.51 8.66
CA THR A 43 -8.39 0.01 9.64
C THR A 43 -9.15 -1.10 10.37
N GLY A 44 -9.08 -2.34 9.88
CA GLY A 44 -9.79 -3.46 10.48
C GLY A 44 -9.31 -4.82 9.96
N GLY A 45 -9.68 -5.87 10.70
CA GLY A 45 -9.37 -7.25 10.38
C GLY A 45 -8.41 -7.93 11.36
N THR A 46 -8.19 -9.21 11.11
CA THR A 46 -7.27 -10.07 11.89
C THR A 46 -6.34 -10.81 10.94
N GLY A 47 -5.27 -11.41 11.47
CA GLY A 47 -4.27 -12.16 10.70
C GLY A 47 -2.86 -11.60 10.91
N ALA A 48 -2.01 -11.74 9.91
CA ALA A 48 -0.70 -11.09 9.86
C ALA A 48 -0.35 -10.62 8.44
N HIS A 49 0.52 -9.63 8.33
CA HIS A 49 1.26 -9.35 7.11
C HIS A 49 2.68 -9.84 7.28
N VAL A 50 3.19 -10.62 6.33
CA VAL A 50 4.56 -11.11 6.34
C VAL A 50 5.32 -10.31 5.30
N VAL A 51 6.38 -9.63 5.72
CA VAL A 51 7.28 -8.86 4.85
C VAL A 51 8.69 -9.39 5.06
N ASP A 52 9.29 -9.86 3.99
CA ASP A 52 10.52 -10.64 3.92
C ASP A 52 10.47 -11.82 4.91
N THR A 53 11.28 -11.78 5.98
CA THR A 53 11.28 -12.79 7.04
C THR A 53 10.48 -12.39 8.27
N ALA A 54 9.97 -11.17 8.33
CA ALA A 54 9.27 -10.62 9.48
C ALA A 54 7.76 -10.83 9.36
N ARG A 55 7.13 -11.28 10.46
CA ARG A 55 5.69 -11.47 10.55
C ARG A 55 5.09 -10.44 11.49
N TRP A 56 4.20 -9.61 10.96
CA TRP A 56 3.53 -8.52 11.67
C TRP A 56 2.05 -8.85 11.91
N PRO A 57 1.65 -9.22 13.15
CA PRO A 57 0.25 -9.44 13.46
C PRO A 57 -0.58 -8.17 13.25
N LEU A 58 -1.80 -8.32 12.73
CA LEU A 58 -2.69 -7.17 12.57
C LEU A 58 -3.04 -6.56 13.94
N ARG A 59 -2.88 -5.23 14.02
CA ARG A 59 -3.24 -4.37 15.17
C ARG A 59 -3.81 -3.04 14.65
N PRO A 60 -4.95 -3.05 13.95
CA PRO A 60 -5.51 -1.83 13.37
C PRO A 60 -5.90 -0.80 14.45
N PRO A 61 -5.82 0.52 14.17
CA PRO A 61 -5.33 1.10 12.92
C PRO A 61 -3.80 1.17 12.86
N HIS A 62 -3.25 0.86 11.69
CA HIS A 62 -1.81 0.97 11.44
C HIS A 62 -1.48 1.19 9.96
N LEU A 63 -0.29 1.75 9.74
CA LEU A 63 0.28 2.02 8.43
C LEU A 63 1.50 1.11 8.20
N GLY A 64 1.52 0.42 7.06
CA GLY A 64 2.65 -0.36 6.58
C GLY A 64 3.21 0.22 5.29
N VAL A 65 4.51 0.05 5.09
CA VAL A 65 5.21 0.40 3.84
C VAL A 65 5.88 -0.84 3.30
N ILE A 66 5.71 -1.09 2.00
CA ILE A 66 6.38 -2.15 1.26
C ILE A 66 7.11 -1.46 0.12
N THR A 67 8.44 -1.56 0.16
CA THR A 67 9.32 -0.95 -0.83
C THR A 67 9.60 -1.90 -1.99
N PRO A 68 9.96 -1.38 -3.18
CA PRO A 68 10.26 -2.19 -4.35
C PRO A 68 11.24 -3.32 -4.05
N GLY A 69 10.85 -4.54 -4.42
CA GLY A 69 11.68 -5.74 -4.26
C GLY A 69 11.46 -6.52 -2.95
N GLN A 70 10.82 -5.94 -1.92
CA GLN A 70 10.45 -6.69 -0.72
C GLN A 70 9.45 -7.80 -1.07
N VAL A 71 9.64 -8.99 -0.50
CA VAL A 71 8.72 -10.11 -0.67
C VAL A 71 7.69 -10.04 0.44
N HIS A 72 6.40 -10.00 0.11
CA HIS A 72 5.36 -9.94 1.12
C HIS A 72 4.15 -10.83 0.80
N GLN A 73 3.36 -11.12 1.81
CA GLN A 73 2.08 -11.84 1.71
C GLN A 73 1.19 -11.54 2.92
N TRP A 74 -0.11 -11.63 2.72
CA TRP A 74 -1.07 -11.67 3.82
C TRP A 74 -1.23 -13.11 4.33
N ALA A 75 -1.24 -13.30 5.65
CA ALA A 75 -1.25 -14.63 6.25
C ALA A 75 -2.46 -14.80 7.18
N GLY A 76 -3.43 -15.61 6.74
CA GLY A 76 -4.62 -15.95 7.51
C GLY A 76 -5.49 -14.75 7.84
N VAL A 77 -5.61 -13.80 6.90
CA VAL A 77 -6.36 -12.57 7.11
C VAL A 77 -7.87 -12.80 7.03
N ARG A 78 -8.63 -12.12 7.88
CA ARG A 78 -10.10 -12.13 7.85
C ARG A 78 -10.63 -10.74 8.14
N GLY A 79 -11.60 -10.29 7.33
CA GLY A 79 -12.23 -8.98 7.47
C GLY A 79 -11.23 -7.83 7.31
N LEU A 80 -10.25 -7.98 6.42
CA LEU A 80 -9.25 -6.94 6.14
C LEU A 80 -9.95 -5.72 5.55
N THR A 81 -9.89 -4.59 6.23
CA THR A 81 -10.44 -3.31 5.76
C THR A 81 -9.36 -2.23 5.82
N GLY A 82 -9.46 -1.25 4.93
CA GLY A 82 -8.48 -0.20 4.80
C GLY A 82 -8.23 0.18 3.35
N HIS A 83 -7.16 0.91 3.12
CA HIS A 83 -6.77 1.44 1.82
C HIS A 83 -5.34 1.05 1.47
N VAL A 84 -5.08 1.06 0.18
CA VAL A 84 -3.78 0.79 -0.42
C VAL A 84 -3.45 1.93 -1.36
N VAL A 85 -2.22 2.43 -1.29
CA VAL A 85 -1.67 3.42 -2.22
C VAL A 85 -0.45 2.80 -2.89
N LEU A 86 -0.45 2.75 -4.21
CA LEU A 86 0.62 2.19 -5.05
C LEU A 86 1.24 3.31 -5.86
N PHE A 87 2.57 3.41 -5.92
CA PHE A 87 3.22 4.41 -6.76
C PHE A 87 4.67 4.04 -7.09
N THR A 88 5.17 4.57 -8.19
CA THR A 88 6.59 4.38 -8.59
C THR A 88 7.46 5.51 -8.05
N ASP A 89 8.78 5.36 -8.16
CA ASP A 89 9.72 6.43 -7.78
C ASP A 89 9.50 7.74 -8.57
N ASP A 90 8.85 7.70 -9.74
CA ASP A 90 8.53 8.89 -10.53
C ASP A 90 7.58 9.83 -9.77
N PHE A 91 6.75 9.30 -8.86
CA PHE A 91 5.87 10.10 -8.00
C PHE A 91 6.65 10.91 -6.94
N LEU A 92 7.91 10.55 -6.68
CA LEU A 92 8.75 11.17 -5.66
C LEU A 92 9.80 12.13 -6.25
N LEU A 93 9.78 12.41 -7.56
CA LEU A 93 10.83 13.19 -8.23
C LEU A 93 11.04 14.58 -7.60
N ASP A 94 9.96 15.24 -7.21
CA ASP A 94 10.01 16.57 -6.57
C ASP A 94 10.42 16.49 -5.08
N HIS A 95 10.40 15.29 -4.49
CA HIS A 95 10.65 15.06 -3.06
C HIS A 95 11.59 13.85 -2.83
N PRO A 96 12.84 13.89 -3.33
CA PRO A 96 13.74 12.73 -3.30
C PRO A 96 14.10 12.24 -1.89
N ALA A 97 13.98 13.11 -0.87
CA ALA A 97 14.20 12.75 0.53
C ALA A 97 13.15 11.74 1.04
N ASP A 98 11.94 11.72 0.46
CA ASP A 98 10.87 10.82 0.88
C ASP A 98 11.20 9.36 0.55
N ARG A 99 12.07 9.12 -0.44
CA ARG A 99 12.53 7.77 -0.77
C ARG A 99 13.27 7.12 0.40
N GLU A 100 14.10 7.90 1.08
CA GLU A 100 14.84 7.42 2.26
C GLU A 100 13.90 7.24 3.46
N LEU A 101 12.88 8.09 3.60
CA LEU A 101 11.83 7.91 4.61
C LEU A 101 11.08 6.59 4.37
N LEU A 102 10.62 6.33 3.14
CA LEU A 102 9.92 5.10 2.77
C LEU A 102 10.78 3.87 3.02
N ARG A 103 12.07 3.91 2.65
CA ARG A 103 13.02 2.83 2.95
C ARG A 103 13.08 2.52 4.44
N ARG A 104 13.25 3.54 5.27
CA ARG A 104 13.29 3.38 6.74
C ARG A 104 11.99 2.84 7.31
N LEU A 105 10.84 3.25 6.76
CA LEU A 105 9.53 2.76 7.18
C LEU A 105 9.30 1.30 6.76
N GLY A 106 9.77 0.90 5.57
CA GLY A 106 9.65 -0.47 5.05
C GLY A 106 10.59 -1.49 5.72
N GLU A 107 11.69 -1.02 6.31
CA GLU A 107 12.59 -1.85 7.14
C GLU A 107 12.09 -2.02 8.58
N GLY A 108 11.18 -1.14 9.01
CA GLY A 108 10.65 -1.09 10.36
C GLY A 108 9.40 -1.95 10.58
N PRO A 109 8.96 -2.08 11.85
CA PRO A 109 7.63 -2.57 12.14
C PRO A 109 6.59 -1.58 11.60
N TRP A 110 5.39 -2.09 11.34
CA TRP A 110 4.24 -1.25 11.01
C TRP A 110 3.98 -0.17 12.07
N LEU A 111 3.64 1.03 11.59
CA LEU A 111 3.37 2.18 12.42
C LEU A 111 1.96 2.07 13.01
N ARG A 112 1.86 1.89 14.33
CA ARG A 112 0.58 2.04 15.02
C ARG A 112 0.17 3.52 14.99
N LEU A 113 -1.07 3.78 14.57
CA LEU A 113 -1.62 5.12 14.54
C LEU A 113 -2.41 5.38 15.83
N ASP A 114 -2.24 6.56 16.42
CA ASP A 114 -3.21 7.08 17.39
C ASP A 114 -4.42 7.66 16.65
N GLU A 115 -5.46 8.04 17.40
CA GLU A 115 -6.71 8.54 16.83
C GLU A 115 -6.51 9.77 15.94
N HIS A 116 -5.60 10.67 16.31
CA HIS A 116 -5.34 11.89 15.54
C HIS A 116 -4.61 11.58 14.23
N ALA A 117 -3.57 10.75 14.30
CA ALA A 117 -2.82 10.32 13.13
C ALA A 117 -3.69 9.49 12.18
N ASP A 118 -4.52 8.59 12.70
CA ASP A 118 -5.44 7.77 11.91
C ASP A 118 -6.47 8.63 11.16
N ALA A 119 -7.06 9.63 11.83
CA ALA A 119 -7.95 10.59 11.19
C ALA A 119 -7.24 11.41 10.11
N GLY A 120 -5.99 11.83 10.37
CA GLY A 120 -5.17 12.56 9.40
C GLY A 120 -4.87 11.75 8.15
N VAL A 121 -4.40 10.51 8.31
CA VAL A 121 -4.10 9.58 7.20
C VAL A 121 -5.36 9.27 6.41
N THR A 122 -6.48 8.97 7.09
CA THR A 122 -7.76 8.68 6.45
C THR A 122 -8.21 9.84 5.56
N ARG A 123 -8.11 11.08 6.05
CA ARG A 123 -8.46 12.28 5.27
C ARG A 123 -7.58 12.42 4.04
N LEU A 124 -6.25 12.27 4.19
CA LEU A 124 -5.31 12.42 3.08
C LEU A 124 -5.54 11.35 2.00
N ILE A 125 -5.78 10.10 2.39
CA ILE A 125 -6.09 9.02 1.44
C ILE A 125 -7.42 9.29 0.72
N ALA A 126 -8.44 9.78 1.43
CA ALA A 126 -9.71 10.15 0.80
C ALA A 126 -9.54 11.29 -0.22
N GLU A 127 -8.71 12.29 0.07
CA GLU A 127 -8.36 13.37 -0.86
C GLU A 127 -7.63 12.83 -2.09
N LEU A 128 -6.63 11.96 -1.90
CA LEU A 128 -5.92 11.28 -2.99
C LEU A 128 -6.84 10.43 -3.86
N GLU A 129 -7.75 9.67 -3.25
CA GLU A 129 -8.69 8.82 -3.98
C GLU A 129 -9.69 9.63 -4.80
N GLU A 130 -10.19 10.74 -4.24
CA GLU A 130 -11.05 11.67 -4.95
C GLU A 130 -10.35 12.28 -6.16
N GLU A 131 -9.10 12.73 -6.01
CA GLU A 131 -8.29 13.26 -7.11
C GLU A 131 -8.01 12.21 -8.17
N TYR A 132 -7.60 11.01 -7.76
CA TYR A 132 -7.36 9.87 -8.67
C TYR A 132 -8.60 9.52 -9.49
N ARG A 133 -9.78 9.49 -8.86
CA ARG A 133 -11.05 9.21 -9.55
C ARG A 133 -11.41 10.30 -10.56
N ARG A 134 -11.24 11.57 -10.21
CA ARG A 134 -11.48 12.71 -11.12
C ARG A 134 -10.49 12.75 -12.28
N GLY A 135 -9.23 12.38 -12.05
CA GLY A 135 -8.20 12.32 -13.09
C GLY A 135 -8.43 11.22 -14.12
N GLY A 136 -9.06 10.10 -13.71
CA GLY A 136 -9.43 9.00 -14.60
C GLY A 136 -10.54 9.32 -15.61
N ASP A 137 -11.36 10.35 -15.33
CA ASP A 137 -12.43 10.81 -16.22
C ASP A 137 -11.94 11.81 -17.29
N GLY A 138 -10.64 12.15 -17.31
CA GLY A 138 -10.06 13.24 -18.13
C GLY A 138 -9.23 12.81 -19.34
N THR A 139 -9.14 11.51 -19.65
CA THR A 139 -8.39 10.98 -20.81
C THR A 139 -9.31 10.15 -21.70
N GLU A 140 -10.11 10.83 -22.53
CA GLU A 140 -10.67 10.30 -23.79
C GLU A 140 -10.22 11.19 -24.96
#